data_AF-A0A3N5V4J0-F1
#
_entry.id   AF-A0A3N5V4J0-F1
#
_cell.length_a   1.000
_cell.length_b   1.000
_cell.length_c   1.000
_cell.angle_alpha   90.00
_cell.angle_beta   90.00
_cell.angle_gamma   90.00
#
_symmetry.space_group_name_H-M   'P 1'
#
loop_
_entity.id
_entity.type
_entity.pdbx_description
1 polymer ?
#
loop_
_entity_poly.entity_id
_entity_poly.type
_entity_poly.pdbx_seq_one_letter_code
_entity_poly.pdbx_strand_id
1 'polypeptide(L)'
;MTTGRIGTLRPEDRAAVFQTAQRLGLDPYEFGALIHQESNFRPNVYGGAGGNYYGLIQFGGPERAKYLKQEKLGKYTIAEQLPAVERFLTDRGFKPGQMGIDRAYATILGGNPNVNLNAKDSFGTSVASSLPGFKPGGRRYKEAQATLGDPLTSSSTAAQLAGASSSTATAQPAGASGLDAKKFLEGFILKNLLVNQTLKEPTVQEQMLKSLFRRPATELESDINVASLYTPRSSFLESLTQF
;
A
#
# COMPACT_ATOMS: atom_id res chain seq x y z
N MET A 1 9.92 12.64 29.50
CA MET A 1 9.08 12.08 28.43
C MET A 1 9.69 12.52 27.11
N THR A 2 10.21 11.60 26.30
CA THR A 2 10.75 11.92 24.97
C THR A 2 9.58 12.21 24.04
N THR A 3 9.39 13.47 23.67
CA THR A 3 8.48 13.87 22.61
C THR A 3 8.92 13.17 21.32
N GLY A 4 8.07 12.32 20.75
CA GLY A 4 8.39 11.57 19.52
C GLY A 4 8.81 12.52 18.39
N ARG A 5 9.73 12.08 17.53
CA ARG A 5 10.19 12.84 16.37
C ARG A 5 9.02 13.08 15.42
N ILE A 6 8.74 14.35 15.12
CA ILE A 6 7.74 14.72 14.13
C ILE A 6 8.41 14.72 12.76
N GLY A 7 7.89 13.92 11.82
CA GLY A 7 8.35 13.90 10.43
C GLY A 7 7.98 15.16 9.65
N THR A 8 8.46 15.26 8.41
CA THR A 8 8.25 16.43 7.53
C THR A 8 6.90 16.42 6.80
N LEU A 9 6.24 15.26 6.71
CA LEU A 9 4.93 15.15 6.08
C LEU A 9 3.82 15.74 6.95
N ARG A 10 2.74 16.18 6.28
CA ARG A 10 1.49 16.55 6.95
C ARG A 10 0.99 15.37 7.82
N PRO A 11 0.40 15.63 9.00
CA PRO A 11 -0.02 14.57 9.91
C PRO A 11 -0.93 13.51 9.28
N GLU A 12 -1.86 13.92 8.42
CA GLU A 12 -2.79 13.04 7.71
C GLU A 12 -2.08 12.13 6.69
N ASP A 13 -1.13 12.67 5.94
CA ASP A 13 -0.34 11.90 4.97
C ASP A 13 0.56 10.90 5.68
N ARG A 14 1.21 11.34 6.76
CA ARG A 14 2.01 10.48 7.63
C ARG A 14 1.19 9.33 8.18
N ALA A 15 0.05 9.61 8.80
CA ALA A 15 -0.83 8.59 9.36
C ALA A 15 -1.29 7.60 8.28
N ALA A 16 -1.62 8.08 7.09
CA ALA A 16 -2.02 7.22 5.98
C ALA A 16 -0.90 6.26 5.54
N VAL A 17 0.37 6.70 5.53
CA VAL A 17 1.51 5.83 5.22
C VAL A 17 1.64 4.71 6.26
N PHE A 18 1.62 5.04 7.56
CA PHE A 18 1.68 4.05 8.63
C PHE A 18 0.53 3.04 8.55
N GLN A 19 -0.70 3.51 8.35
CA GLN A 19 -1.87 2.64 8.24
C GLN A 19 -1.82 1.75 6.99
N THR A 20 -1.31 2.27 5.86
CA THR A 20 -1.19 1.49 4.63
C THR A 20 -0.11 0.41 4.76
N ALA A 21 1.03 0.73 5.37
CA ALA A 21 2.05 -0.26 5.69
C ALA A 21 1.50 -1.37 6.58
N GLN A 22 0.72 -1.01 7.63
CA GLN A 22 0.06 -1.96 8.50
C GLN A 22 -0.90 -2.89 7.73
N ARG A 23 -1.76 -2.34 6.85
CA ARG A 23 -2.68 -3.15 6.03
C ARG A 23 -1.97 -4.07 5.06
N LEU A 24 -0.82 -3.64 4.53
CA LEU A 24 0.04 -4.46 3.66
C LEU A 24 0.88 -5.48 4.44
N GLY A 25 0.95 -5.37 5.78
CA GLY A 25 1.84 -6.20 6.61
C GLY A 25 3.33 -5.89 6.37
N LEU A 26 3.64 -4.63 6.05
CA LEU A 26 5.01 -4.14 5.85
C LEU A 26 5.46 -3.29 7.04
N ASP A 27 6.77 -3.26 7.28
CA ASP A 27 7.35 -2.25 8.15
C ASP A 27 7.12 -0.84 7.54
N PRO A 28 6.64 0.14 8.33
CA PRO A 28 6.28 1.45 7.80
C PRO A 28 7.47 2.25 7.24
N TYR A 29 8.68 2.03 7.76
CA TYR A 29 9.87 2.70 7.26
C TYR A 29 10.45 1.99 6.04
N GLU A 30 10.33 0.67 5.92
CA GLU A 30 10.60 -0.05 4.68
C GLU A 30 9.64 0.40 3.55
N PHE A 31 8.34 0.50 3.84
CA PHE A 31 7.35 1.00 2.89
C PHE A 31 7.60 2.48 2.54
N GLY A 32 7.94 3.30 3.54
CA GLY A 32 8.32 4.69 3.33
C GLY A 32 9.60 4.83 2.48
N ALA A 33 10.58 3.93 2.65
CA ALA A 33 11.81 3.91 1.87
C ALA A 33 11.55 3.59 0.39
N LEU A 34 10.62 2.67 0.12
CA LEU A 34 10.13 2.37 -1.22
C LEU A 34 9.44 3.60 -1.83
N ILE A 35 8.52 4.26 -1.14
CA ILE A 35 7.86 5.49 -1.65
C ILE A 35 8.90 6.59 -1.91
N HIS A 36 9.89 6.72 -1.03
CA HIS A 36 10.95 7.69 -1.18
C HIS A 36 11.81 7.40 -2.43
N GLN A 37 12.10 6.13 -2.72
CA GLN A 37 12.82 5.72 -3.91
C GLN A 37 12.06 6.08 -5.18
N GLU A 38 10.75 5.83 -5.22
CA GLU A 38 9.92 6.05 -6.41
C GLU A 38 9.66 7.54 -6.70
N SER A 39 9.39 8.33 -5.66
CA SER A 39 8.88 9.69 -5.87
C SER A 39 9.35 10.73 -4.85
N ASN A 40 10.15 10.33 -3.85
CA ASN A 40 10.44 11.18 -2.70
C ASN A 40 9.17 11.72 -2.01
N PHE A 41 8.15 10.86 -1.85
CA PHE A 41 6.82 11.21 -1.33
C PHE A 41 6.08 12.31 -2.12
N ARG A 42 6.36 12.48 -3.42
CA ARG A 42 5.68 13.47 -4.27
C ARG A 42 4.57 12.79 -5.08
N PRO A 43 3.28 12.96 -4.72
CA PRO A 43 2.17 12.25 -5.38
C PRO A 43 1.80 12.78 -6.78
N ASN A 44 2.36 13.93 -7.19
CA ASN A 44 1.99 14.66 -8.40
C ASN A 44 3.17 14.93 -9.33
N VAL A 45 4.07 13.95 -9.51
CA VAL A 45 5.27 14.11 -10.34
C VAL A 45 5.32 13.06 -11.43
N TYR A 46 5.82 13.48 -12.59
CA TYR A 46 6.23 12.59 -13.66
C TYR A 46 7.70 12.24 -13.52
N GLY A 47 8.06 11.00 -13.84
CA GLY A 47 9.41 10.47 -13.74
C GLY A 47 9.57 9.12 -14.45
N GLY A 48 10.56 8.35 -14.03
CA GLY A 48 10.93 7.06 -14.62
C GLY A 48 11.48 7.17 -16.04
N ALA A 49 11.64 6.01 -16.69
CA ALA A 49 12.13 5.94 -18.07
C ALA A 49 11.22 6.76 -19.02
N GLY A 50 11.83 7.74 -19.69
CA GLY A 50 11.12 8.62 -20.63
C GLY A 50 10.07 9.56 -20.02
N GLY A 51 10.02 9.71 -18.69
CA GLY A 51 9.08 10.63 -18.03
C GLY A 51 7.62 10.18 -18.03
N ASN A 52 7.35 8.89 -18.28
CA ASN A 52 6.00 8.38 -18.52
C ASN A 52 5.26 7.89 -17.27
N TYR A 53 5.96 7.81 -16.14
CA TYR A 53 5.46 7.26 -14.90
C TYR A 53 5.03 8.37 -13.94
N TYR A 54 3.97 8.14 -13.17
CA TYR A 54 3.32 9.20 -12.39
C TYR A 54 3.06 8.82 -10.93
N GLY A 55 3.33 9.75 -10.02
CA GLY A 55 2.87 9.72 -8.63
C GLY A 55 3.74 8.89 -7.69
N LEU A 56 3.16 8.53 -6.53
CA LEU A 56 3.87 7.99 -5.36
C LEU A 56 4.73 6.77 -5.66
N ILE A 57 4.22 5.84 -6.46
CA ILE A 57 4.92 4.62 -6.86
C ILE A 57 5.23 4.59 -8.36
N GLN A 58 5.21 5.76 -9.02
CA GLN A 58 5.51 5.87 -10.44
C GLN A 58 4.63 4.93 -11.29
N PHE A 59 3.30 5.12 -11.24
CA PHE A 59 2.36 4.34 -12.06
C PHE A 59 2.62 4.53 -13.56
N GLY A 60 2.75 3.42 -14.30
CA GLY A 60 2.79 3.41 -15.76
C GLY A 60 1.48 3.91 -16.39
N GLY A 61 1.47 4.12 -17.70
CA GLY A 61 0.30 4.63 -18.43
C GLY A 61 -0.99 3.82 -18.20
N PRO A 62 -0.99 2.51 -18.44
CA PRO A 62 -2.14 1.64 -18.18
C PRO A 62 -2.56 1.61 -16.70
N GLU A 63 -1.59 1.56 -15.78
CA GLU A 63 -1.84 1.53 -14.35
C GLU A 63 -2.44 2.84 -13.85
N ARG A 64 -1.93 3.99 -14.32
CA ARG A 64 -2.48 5.31 -14.04
C ARG A 64 -3.94 5.40 -14.47
N ALA A 65 -4.28 4.87 -15.65
CA ALA A 65 -5.66 4.85 -16.13
C ALA A 65 -6.58 3.96 -15.27
N LYS A 66 -6.06 2.81 -14.79
CA LYS A 66 -6.83 1.84 -13.99
C LYS A 66 -7.02 2.26 -12.53
N TYR A 67 -5.97 2.76 -11.88
CA TYR A 67 -5.94 2.92 -10.43
C TYR A 67 -6.15 4.36 -9.97
N LEU A 68 -5.84 5.36 -10.81
CA LEU A 68 -5.99 6.77 -10.46
C LEU A 68 -7.25 7.36 -11.10
N LYS A 69 -7.93 8.22 -10.33
CA LYS A 69 -8.93 9.16 -10.81
C LYS A 69 -8.25 10.23 -11.67
N GLN A 70 -8.68 10.37 -12.93
CA GLN A 70 -8.02 11.22 -13.91
C GLN A 70 -8.20 12.72 -13.58
N GLU A 71 -9.37 13.09 -13.06
CA GLU A 71 -9.72 14.44 -12.64
C GLU A 71 -8.87 14.97 -11.45
N LYS A 72 -8.16 14.07 -10.76
CA LYS A 72 -7.29 14.38 -9.62
C LYS A 72 -5.80 14.45 -9.98
N LEU A 73 -5.41 14.18 -11.23
CA LEU A 73 -4.01 14.31 -11.64
C LEU A 73 -3.51 15.73 -11.40
N GLY A 74 -2.31 15.85 -10.83
CA GLY A 74 -1.72 17.10 -10.37
C GLY A 74 -2.20 17.59 -9.00
N LYS A 75 -3.20 16.94 -8.38
CA LYS A 75 -3.88 17.43 -7.16
C LYS A 75 -3.99 16.39 -6.06
N TYR A 76 -3.36 15.21 -6.21
CA TYR A 76 -3.38 14.18 -5.19
C TYR A 76 -2.62 14.63 -3.94
N THR A 77 -3.18 14.33 -2.79
CA THR A 77 -2.40 14.18 -1.56
C THR A 77 -1.79 12.78 -1.49
N ILE A 78 -0.82 12.57 -0.57
CA ILE A 78 -0.23 11.23 -0.36
C ILE A 78 -1.35 10.30 0.14
N ALA A 79 -2.13 10.74 1.13
CA ALA A 79 -3.24 9.99 1.69
C ALA A 79 -4.29 9.59 0.64
N GLU A 80 -4.63 10.46 -0.31
CA GLU A 80 -5.59 10.14 -1.38
C GLU A 80 -5.07 9.10 -2.38
N GLN A 81 -3.75 9.01 -2.59
CA GLN A 81 -3.16 8.11 -3.58
C GLN A 81 -2.81 6.72 -3.02
N LEU A 82 -2.58 6.59 -1.71
CA LEU A 82 -2.24 5.31 -1.07
C LEU A 82 -3.26 4.18 -1.26
N PRO A 83 -4.60 4.41 -1.25
CA PRO A 83 -5.56 3.36 -1.59
C PRO A 83 -5.35 2.77 -3.00
N ALA A 84 -4.89 3.58 -3.96
CA ALA A 84 -4.57 3.11 -5.30
C ALA A 84 -3.28 2.25 -5.31
N VAL A 85 -2.29 2.61 -4.48
CA VAL A 85 -1.06 1.83 -4.30
C VAL A 85 -1.38 0.45 -3.73
N GLU A 86 -2.19 0.39 -2.67
CA GLU A 86 -2.63 -0.86 -2.04
C GLU A 86 -3.40 -1.76 -3.02
N ARG A 87 -4.34 -1.18 -3.78
CA ARG A 87 -5.06 -1.91 -4.85
C ARG A 87 -4.13 -2.40 -5.95
N PHE A 88 -3.16 -1.60 -6.38
CA PHE A 88 -2.21 -2.03 -7.40
C PHE A 88 -1.39 -3.24 -6.93
N LEU A 89 -0.85 -3.21 -5.73
CA LEU A 89 -0.06 -4.32 -5.20
C LEU A 89 -0.90 -5.59 -5.11
N THR A 90 -2.09 -5.50 -4.51
CA THR A 90 -2.98 -6.65 -4.29
C THR A 90 -3.54 -7.21 -5.59
N ASP A 91 -3.98 -6.38 -6.54
CA ASP A 91 -4.43 -6.81 -7.88
C ASP A 91 -3.32 -7.54 -8.66
N ARG A 92 -2.05 -7.24 -8.39
CA ARG A 92 -0.89 -7.90 -9.02
C ARG A 92 -0.44 -9.16 -8.27
N GLY A 93 -1.15 -9.55 -7.21
CA GLY A 93 -0.90 -10.79 -6.48
C GLY A 93 0.03 -10.64 -5.28
N PHE A 94 0.39 -9.41 -4.87
CA PHE A 94 1.03 -9.20 -3.58
C PHE A 94 0.08 -9.66 -2.46
N LYS A 95 0.58 -10.47 -1.53
CA LYS A 95 -0.21 -11.02 -0.42
C LYS A 95 0.16 -10.33 0.90
N PRO A 96 -0.68 -9.42 1.41
CA PRO A 96 -0.42 -8.73 2.65
C PRO A 96 -0.08 -9.67 3.81
N GLY A 97 0.93 -9.30 4.61
CA GLY A 97 1.39 -10.08 5.76
C GLY A 97 2.12 -11.40 5.42
N GLN A 98 2.11 -11.84 4.17
CA GLN A 98 2.83 -13.04 3.71
C GLN A 98 4.06 -12.68 2.86
N MET A 99 4.06 -11.49 2.28
CA MET A 99 5.11 -10.99 1.40
C MET A 99 5.76 -9.74 1.98
N GLY A 100 7.09 -9.65 1.84
CA GLY A 100 7.89 -8.55 2.36
C GLY A 100 8.12 -7.42 1.35
N ILE A 101 8.94 -6.45 1.75
CA ILE A 101 9.28 -5.28 0.94
C ILE A 101 9.95 -5.64 -0.40
N ASP A 102 10.65 -6.77 -0.47
CA ASP A 102 11.22 -7.32 -1.70
C ASP A 102 10.14 -7.56 -2.75
N ARG A 103 9.01 -8.15 -2.33
CA ARG A 103 7.91 -8.47 -3.24
C ARG A 103 7.04 -7.26 -3.54
N ALA A 104 6.89 -6.33 -2.60
CA ALA A 104 6.23 -5.06 -2.87
C ALA A 104 7.00 -4.28 -3.95
N TYR A 105 8.32 -4.15 -3.80
CA TYR A 105 9.15 -3.44 -4.78
C TYR A 105 9.24 -4.19 -6.12
N ALA A 106 9.35 -5.53 -6.10
CA ALA A 106 9.30 -6.34 -7.32
C ALA A 106 7.99 -6.15 -8.09
N THR A 107 6.87 -5.98 -7.39
CA THR A 107 5.57 -5.71 -8.01
C THR A 107 5.53 -4.35 -8.69
N ILE A 108 6.16 -3.33 -8.11
CA ILE A 108 6.24 -1.99 -8.70
C ILE A 108 7.18 -1.98 -9.91
N LEU A 109 8.38 -2.56 -9.76
CA LEU A 109 9.41 -2.53 -10.79
C LEU A 109 9.09 -3.45 -11.98
N GLY A 110 8.61 -4.66 -11.71
CA GLY A 110 8.38 -5.71 -12.71
C GLY A 110 6.91 -6.07 -12.93
N GLY A 111 5.99 -5.41 -12.22
CA GLY A 111 4.54 -5.63 -12.39
C GLY A 111 3.98 -6.88 -11.72
N ASN A 112 4.79 -7.73 -11.09
CA ASN A 112 4.36 -8.97 -10.42
C ASN A 112 5.32 -9.29 -9.25
N PRO A 113 4.83 -9.77 -8.09
CA PRO A 113 5.70 -10.08 -6.95
C PRO A 113 6.70 -11.22 -7.19
N ASN A 114 6.44 -12.08 -8.17
CA ASN A 114 7.23 -13.28 -8.45
C ASN A 114 8.30 -13.07 -9.53
N VAL A 115 8.52 -11.84 -10.00
CA VAL A 115 9.60 -11.57 -10.95
C VAL A 115 10.98 -11.88 -10.35
N ASN A 116 11.96 -12.09 -11.22
CA ASN A 116 13.34 -12.28 -10.82
C ASN A 116 13.87 -10.99 -10.15
N LEU A 117 14.24 -11.09 -8.87
CA LEU A 117 14.72 -9.95 -8.08
C LEU A 117 16.07 -9.38 -8.56
N ASN A 118 16.80 -10.15 -9.38
CA ASN A 118 18.08 -9.73 -9.97
C ASN A 118 17.92 -9.17 -11.38
N ALA A 119 16.72 -9.21 -11.97
CA ALA A 119 16.46 -8.57 -13.25
C ALA A 119 16.71 -7.06 -13.12
N LYS A 120 17.45 -6.52 -14.08
CA LYS A 120 17.81 -5.11 -14.12
C LYS A 120 16.84 -4.35 -15.00
N ASP A 121 16.48 -3.14 -14.58
CA ASP A 121 15.81 -2.17 -15.43
C ASP A 121 16.78 -1.53 -16.43
N SER A 122 16.27 -0.61 -17.26
CA SER A 122 17.06 0.14 -18.24
C SER A 122 18.14 1.04 -17.61
N PHE A 123 18.09 1.28 -16.31
CA PHE A 123 19.08 2.04 -15.54
C PHE A 123 20.07 1.14 -14.79
N GLY A 124 19.98 -0.19 -14.97
CA GLY A 124 20.84 -1.17 -14.31
C GLY A 124 20.43 -1.50 -12.87
N THR A 125 19.30 -0.99 -12.40
CA THR A 125 18.78 -1.20 -11.04
C THR A 125 17.98 -2.50 -10.98
N SER A 126 18.21 -3.30 -9.93
CA SER A 126 17.40 -4.46 -9.61
C SER A 126 16.80 -4.36 -8.21
N VAL A 127 15.74 -5.12 -7.95
CA VAL A 127 15.15 -5.23 -6.60
C VAL A 127 16.23 -5.60 -5.59
N ALA A 128 17.02 -6.63 -5.89
CA ALA A 128 18.10 -7.10 -5.03
C ALA A 128 19.13 -6.00 -4.70
N SER A 129 19.46 -5.14 -5.66
CA SER A 129 20.41 -4.03 -5.45
C SER A 129 19.85 -2.90 -4.56
N SER A 130 18.53 -2.68 -4.58
CA SER A 130 17.90 -1.61 -3.79
C SER A 130 17.55 -2.05 -2.37
N LEU A 131 17.28 -3.33 -2.15
CA LEU A 131 16.78 -3.85 -0.88
C LEU A 131 17.62 -3.49 0.36
N PRO A 132 18.98 -3.54 0.32
CA PRO A 132 19.78 -3.11 1.46
C PRO A 132 19.52 -1.66 1.88
N GLY A 133 19.14 -0.79 0.93
CA GLY A 133 18.77 0.59 1.21
C GLY A 133 17.44 0.73 1.93
N PHE A 134 16.51 -0.22 1.74
CA PHE A 134 15.18 -0.23 2.34
C PHE A 134 15.14 -0.84 3.73
N LYS A 135 16.11 -1.69 4.09
CA LYS A 135 16.15 -2.37 5.38
C LYS A 135 16.65 -1.47 6.52
N PRO A 136 16.38 -1.83 7.80
CA PRO A 136 16.87 -1.08 8.95
C PRO A 136 18.37 -0.74 8.86
N GLY A 137 18.70 0.54 8.99
CA GLY A 137 20.07 1.05 8.87
C GLY A 137 20.47 1.48 7.44
N GLY A 138 19.72 1.09 6.42
CA GLY A 138 19.90 1.51 5.03
C GLY A 138 19.63 3.00 4.81
N ARG A 139 20.18 3.55 3.71
CA ARG A 139 20.07 4.99 3.41
C ARG A 139 18.61 5.43 3.25
N ARG A 140 17.82 4.74 2.42
CA ARG A 140 16.41 5.07 2.17
C ARG A 140 15.54 4.85 3.41
N TYR A 141 15.85 3.83 4.21
CA TYR A 141 15.19 3.62 5.49
C TYR A 141 15.37 4.81 6.44
N LYS A 142 16.61 5.34 6.56
CA LYS A 142 16.87 6.54 7.38
C LYS A 142 16.18 7.78 6.84
N GLU A 143 16.17 7.96 5.52
CA GLU A 143 15.43 9.06 4.86
C GLU A 143 13.91 8.95 5.13
N ALA A 144 13.36 7.74 5.10
CA ALA A 144 11.97 7.47 5.46
C ALA A 144 11.72 7.77 6.94
N GLN A 145 12.62 7.40 7.85
CA GLN A 145 12.51 7.75 9.27
C GLN A 145 12.54 9.26 9.50
N ALA A 146 13.37 10.01 8.77
CA ALA A 146 13.40 11.47 8.86
C ALA A 146 12.11 12.09 8.33
N THR A 147 11.58 11.55 7.23
CA THR A 147 10.37 12.05 6.56
C THR A 147 9.10 11.72 7.33
N LEU A 148 9.00 10.50 7.86
CA LEU A 148 7.85 10.02 8.61
C LEU A 148 7.93 10.39 10.08
N GLY A 149 9.12 10.46 10.68
CA GLY A 149 9.24 10.56 12.14
C GLY A 149 8.64 9.34 12.85
N ASP A 150 8.40 9.48 14.15
CA ASP A 150 7.83 8.41 14.97
C ASP A 150 6.31 8.28 14.73
N PRO A 151 5.72 7.08 14.93
CA PRO A 151 4.29 6.90 14.86
C PRO A 151 3.59 7.83 15.85
N LEU A 152 2.58 8.56 15.38
CA LEU A 152 1.74 9.35 16.29
C LEU A 152 0.91 8.38 17.15
N THR A 153 1.17 8.37 18.45
CA THR A 153 0.26 7.73 19.41
C THR A 153 -1.01 8.56 19.53
N SER A 154 -2.15 7.93 19.85
CA SER A 154 -3.47 8.58 19.88
C SER A 154 -3.54 9.87 20.72
N SER A 155 -2.68 10.01 21.73
CA SER A 155 -2.57 11.23 22.55
C SER A 155 -1.90 12.38 21.80
N SER A 156 -0.92 12.09 20.93
CA SER A 156 -0.24 13.10 20.11
C SER A 156 -1.13 13.62 18.97
N THR A 157 -1.97 12.78 18.36
CA THR A 157 -2.89 13.18 17.29
C THR A 157 -3.99 14.14 17.77
N ALA A 158 -4.56 13.90 18.96
CA ALA A 158 -5.59 14.77 19.52
C ALA A 158 -5.04 16.16 19.90
N ALA A 159 -3.85 16.22 20.49
CA ALA A 159 -3.16 17.48 20.80
C ALA A 159 -2.76 18.26 19.53
N GLN A 160 -2.36 17.56 18.45
CA GLN A 160 -1.97 18.20 17.18
C GLN A 160 -3.17 18.69 16.36
N LEU A 161 -4.32 17.99 16.36
CA LEU A 161 -5.55 18.46 15.73
C LEU A 161 -6.15 19.66 16.48
N ALA A 162 -6.05 19.67 17.82
CA ALA A 162 -6.42 20.81 18.65
C ALA A 162 -5.49 22.02 18.44
N GLY A 163 -4.18 21.80 18.25
CA GLY A 163 -3.20 22.86 17.96
C GLY A 163 -3.24 23.39 16.52
N ALA A 164 -3.68 22.59 15.54
CA ALA A 164 -3.89 23.04 14.16
C ALA A 164 -5.20 23.83 13.99
N SER A 165 -6.15 23.71 14.93
CA SER A 165 -7.43 24.43 14.92
C SER A 165 -7.34 25.83 15.56
N SER A 166 -6.24 26.16 16.24
CA SER A 166 -6.07 27.42 16.97
C SER A 166 -5.22 28.48 16.24
N SER A 167 -4.75 28.20 15.02
CA SER A 167 -3.90 29.11 14.22
C SER A 167 -4.60 29.75 13.01
N THR A 168 -5.93 29.96 13.07
CA THR A 168 -6.64 30.78 12.07
C THR A 168 -7.88 31.44 12.67
N ALA A 169 -7.67 32.39 13.58
CA ALA A 169 -8.70 33.33 14.01
C ALA A 169 -8.25 34.75 13.65
N THR A 170 -8.35 35.11 12.37
CA THR A 170 -8.61 36.50 11.94
C THR A 170 -9.08 36.50 10.49
N ALA A 171 -10.20 37.20 10.26
CA ALA A 171 -10.87 37.50 8.98
C ALA A 171 -11.75 36.42 8.34
N GLN A 172 -13.05 36.52 8.65
CA GLN A 172 -14.20 36.03 7.88
C GLN A 172 -14.32 36.80 6.55
N PRO A 173 -14.70 36.13 5.45
CA PRO A 173 -16.04 36.40 4.89
C PRO A 173 -16.82 35.14 4.52
N ALA A 174 -18.13 35.34 4.39
CA ALA A 174 -19.16 34.33 4.26
C ALA A 174 -19.18 33.62 2.90
N GLY A 175 -19.53 32.33 2.93
CA GLY A 175 -20.13 31.61 1.81
C GLY A 175 -19.26 30.54 1.15
N ALA A 176 -19.30 29.31 1.68
CA ALA A 176 -19.28 28.07 0.88
C ALA A 176 -19.41 26.83 1.80
N SER A 177 -20.49 26.10 1.58
CA SER A 177 -20.83 24.72 1.95
C SER A 177 -19.71 23.88 2.57
N GLY A 178 -19.81 23.66 3.89
CA GLY A 178 -18.90 22.85 4.67
C GLY A 178 -18.90 21.38 4.26
N LEU A 179 -17.75 20.89 3.83
CA LEU A 179 -17.40 19.48 4.00
C LEU A 179 -17.22 19.25 5.50
N ASP A 180 -18.17 18.54 6.05
CA ASP A 180 -18.36 18.29 7.48
C ASP A 180 -17.17 17.48 8.02
N ALA A 181 -16.12 18.18 8.47
CA ALA A 181 -14.93 17.58 9.10
C ALA A 181 -15.31 16.67 10.27
N LYS A 182 -16.49 16.91 10.88
CA LYS A 182 -17.08 16.07 11.91
C LYS A 182 -17.47 14.68 11.40
N LYS A 183 -17.98 14.55 10.17
CA LYS A 183 -18.31 13.24 9.55
C LYS A 183 -17.07 12.44 9.17
N PHE A 184 -15.99 13.11 8.74
CA PHE A 184 -14.71 12.43 8.54
C PHE A 184 -14.13 11.95 9.88
N LEU A 185 -14.21 12.78 10.92
CA LEU A 185 -13.69 12.48 12.26
C LEU A 185 -14.48 11.34 12.94
N GLU A 186 -15.81 11.34 12.83
CA GLU A 186 -16.66 10.25 13.34
C GLU A 186 -16.37 8.93 12.61
N GLY A 187 -16.22 8.96 11.29
CA GLY A 187 -15.83 7.77 10.51
C GLY A 187 -14.42 7.25 10.81
N PHE A 188 -13.47 8.16 11.11
CA PHE A 188 -12.08 7.85 11.42
C PHE A 188 -11.88 7.31 12.85
N ILE A 189 -12.60 7.87 13.82
CA ILE A 189 -12.52 7.41 15.22
C ILE A 189 -13.30 6.11 15.42
N LEU A 190 -14.49 5.98 14.84
CA LEU A 190 -15.30 4.75 15.00
C LEU A 190 -14.63 3.53 14.35
N LYS A 191 -13.99 3.67 13.18
CA LYS A 191 -13.25 2.55 12.57
C LYS A 191 -12.03 2.11 13.37
N ASN A 192 -11.28 3.06 13.96
CA ASN A 192 -10.10 2.71 14.76
C ASN A 192 -10.45 2.16 16.15
N LEU A 193 -11.62 2.50 16.70
CA LEU A 193 -12.09 1.93 17.97
C LEU A 193 -12.68 0.52 17.77
N LEU A 194 -13.34 0.25 16.64
CA LEU A 194 -13.87 -1.09 16.32
C LEU A 194 -12.79 -2.11 15.90
N VAL A 195 -11.61 -1.69 15.43
CA VAL A 195 -10.54 -2.63 15.04
C VAL A 195 -9.74 -3.16 16.25
N ASN A 196 -9.79 -2.47 17.39
CA ASN A 196 -9.06 -2.87 18.61
C ASN A 196 -9.91 -3.63 19.65
N GLN A 197 -11.20 -3.87 19.36
CA GLN A 197 -12.06 -4.74 20.17
C GLN A 197 -12.79 -5.69 19.23
N THR A 198 -12.80 -6.99 19.53
CA THR A 198 -13.36 -8.13 18.75
C THR A 198 -12.48 -8.55 17.55
N LEU A 199 -11.84 -9.72 17.52
CA LEU A 199 -12.29 -11.07 17.89
C LEU A 199 -11.17 -11.91 18.53
N LYS A 200 -11.49 -12.63 19.61
CA LYS A 200 -10.77 -13.86 19.97
C LYS A 200 -11.04 -14.88 18.85
N GLU A 201 -10.03 -15.18 18.06
CA GLU A 201 -10.06 -16.32 17.13
C GLU A 201 -10.19 -17.63 17.93
N PRO A 202 -11.13 -18.54 17.60
CA PRO A 202 -11.19 -19.87 18.20
C PRO A 202 -9.96 -20.67 17.77
N THR A 203 -9.39 -21.46 18.69
CA THR A 203 -8.21 -22.27 18.40
C THR A 203 -8.52 -23.31 17.32
N VAL A 204 -7.49 -23.70 16.55
CA VAL A 204 -7.57 -24.68 15.46
C VAL A 204 -8.23 -26.01 15.88
N GLN A 205 -8.14 -26.37 17.16
CA GLN A 205 -8.79 -27.56 17.73
C GLN A 205 -10.32 -27.44 17.81
N GLU A 206 -10.87 -26.24 18.01
CA GLU A 206 -12.30 -25.99 18.10
C GLU A 206 -12.99 -25.98 16.72
N GLN A 207 -12.27 -25.56 15.68
CA GLN A 207 -12.74 -25.64 14.30
C GLN A 207 -12.75 -27.10 13.79
N MET A 208 -11.79 -27.92 14.23
CA MET A 208 -11.75 -29.34 13.88
C MET A 208 -12.93 -30.12 14.48
N LEU A 209 -13.29 -29.85 15.74
CA LEU A 209 -14.43 -30.50 16.42
C LEU A 209 -15.79 -30.17 15.78
N LYS A 210 -15.96 -28.99 15.19
CA LYS A 210 -17.20 -28.62 14.47
C LYS A 210 -17.33 -29.25 13.08
N SER A 211 -16.22 -29.64 12.45
CA SER A 211 -16.23 -30.33 11.15
C SER A 211 -16.60 -31.82 11.24
N LEU A 212 -16.50 -32.42 12.44
CA LEU A 212 -16.75 -33.86 12.66
C LEU A 212 -18.23 -34.22 12.86
N PHE A 213 -19.12 -33.26 13.06
CA PHE A 213 -20.55 -33.53 13.34
C PHE A 213 -21.54 -32.99 12.30
N ARG A 214 -21.11 -32.76 11.06
CA ARG A 214 -22.02 -32.33 9.99
C ARG A 214 -21.81 -33.12 8.70
N ARG A 215 -22.39 -34.32 8.66
CA ARG A 215 -22.69 -35.03 7.41
C ARG A 215 -24.09 -35.63 7.49
N PRO A 216 -25.08 -35.14 6.72
CA PRO A 216 -26.16 -36.01 6.29
C PRO A 216 -25.65 -36.94 5.19
N ALA A 217 -26.06 -38.20 5.28
CA ALA A 217 -25.77 -39.23 4.31
C ALA A 217 -26.72 -39.10 3.11
N THR A 218 -26.23 -38.55 2.00
CA THR A 218 -26.74 -38.78 0.64
C THR A 218 -25.74 -38.17 -0.35
N GLU A 219 -25.67 -38.76 -1.55
CA GLU A 219 -24.81 -38.39 -2.69
C GLU A 219 -23.38 -38.96 -2.68
N LEU A 220 -23.35 -40.30 -2.82
CA LEU A 220 -22.41 -40.99 -3.69
C LEU A 220 -22.94 -40.91 -5.15
N GLU A 221 -22.01 -40.84 -6.10
CA GLU A 221 -22.17 -41.04 -7.57
C GLU A 221 -22.69 -39.87 -8.42
N SER A 222 -21.77 -39.17 -9.10
CA SER A 222 -21.72 -39.06 -10.57
C SER A 222 -20.55 -38.16 -11.04
N ASP A 223 -19.98 -38.55 -12.17
CA ASP A 223 -19.19 -37.74 -13.12
C ASP A 223 -17.66 -37.68 -12.98
N ILE A 224 -17.09 -38.84 -13.31
CA ILE A 224 -15.90 -39.02 -14.15
C ILE A 224 -16.08 -38.31 -15.52
N ASN A 225 -14.98 -37.76 -16.05
CA ASN A 225 -14.77 -37.20 -17.41
C ASN A 225 -15.34 -35.80 -17.71
N VAL A 226 -14.47 -34.79 -17.74
CA VAL A 226 -13.99 -34.17 -19.00
C VAL A 226 -12.60 -33.55 -18.77
N ALA A 227 -11.57 -34.18 -19.34
CA ALA A 227 -10.35 -33.48 -19.73
C ALA A 227 -10.50 -33.07 -21.20
N SER A 228 -10.20 -31.81 -21.53
CA SER A 228 -9.58 -31.35 -22.80
C SER A 228 -9.97 -29.90 -23.13
N LEU A 229 -8.98 -29.14 -23.61
CA LEU A 229 -9.05 -27.84 -24.31
C LEU A 229 -9.12 -26.56 -23.47
N TYR A 230 -7.98 -26.14 -22.93
CA TYR A 230 -7.60 -24.72 -22.99
C TYR A 230 -6.07 -24.54 -22.96
N THR A 231 -5.49 -24.26 -24.13
CA THR A 231 -4.10 -23.79 -24.28
C THR A 231 -4.14 -22.35 -24.80
N PRO A 232 -3.65 -21.35 -24.04
CA PRO A 232 -3.32 -20.07 -24.64
C PRO A 232 -1.91 -20.14 -25.28
N ARG A 233 -1.86 -20.07 -26.61
CA ARG A 233 -0.64 -19.80 -27.39
C ARG A 233 -0.18 -18.37 -27.08
N SER A 234 0.96 -18.22 -26.41
CA SER A 234 1.71 -16.97 -26.35
C SER A 234 2.75 -16.95 -27.48
N SER A 235 2.69 -15.97 -28.37
CA SER A 235 3.63 -15.74 -29.48
C SER A 235 4.99 -15.22 -29.03
N PHE A 236 5.37 -15.39 -27.76
CA PHE A 236 6.64 -14.94 -27.19
C PHE A 236 7.67 -16.08 -27.03
N LEU A 237 7.29 -17.34 -27.23
CA LEU A 237 8.18 -18.50 -27.08
C LEU A 237 8.72 -19.11 -28.38
N GLU A 238 8.42 -18.53 -29.54
CA GLU A 238 8.98 -18.99 -30.83
C GLU A 238 10.38 -18.41 -31.15
N SER A 239 10.92 -17.49 -30.35
CA SER A 239 12.21 -16.85 -30.63
C SER A 239 13.41 -17.44 -29.89
N LEU A 240 13.32 -18.66 -29.33
CA LEU A 240 14.41 -19.26 -28.53
C LEU A 240 14.89 -20.63 -29.02
N THR A 241 14.60 -21.02 -30.26
CA THR A 241 15.20 -22.24 -30.88
C THR A 241 15.82 -22.00 -32.25
N GLN A 242 16.34 -20.80 -32.49
CA GLN A 242 17.33 -20.58 -33.53
C GLN A 242 18.53 -19.88 -32.90
N PHE A 243 19.46 -20.68 -32.36
CA PHE A 243 20.92 -20.56 -32.44
C PHE A 243 21.55 -21.79 -31.77
#